data_AF-X1L2U1-F1
#
_entry.id   AF-X1L2U1-F1
#
_cell.length_a   1.000
_cell.length_b   1.000
_cell.length_c   1.000
_cell.angle_alpha   90.00
_cell.angle_beta   90.00
_cell.angle_gamma   90.00
#
_symmetry.space_group_name_H-M   'P 1'
#
loop_
_entity.id
_entity.type
_entity.pdbx_description
1 polymer ?
#
loop_
_entity_poly.entity_id
_entity_poly.type
_entity_poly.pdbx_seq_one_letter_code
_entity_poly.pdbx_strand_id
1 'polypeptide(L)' 'MVSDSGREDYVRVFVYKEGEKFYAEPILGKSGLISTMVRASGLIKIGLNVEGVEKGSKVMVKLF' A
#
# COMPACT_ATOMS: atom_id res chain seq x y z
N MET A 1 -28.35 -16.01 -5.75
CA MET A 1 -26.95 -15.82 -5.32
C MET A 1 -26.47 -14.53 -5.95
N VAL A 2 -26.26 -13.48 -5.16
CA VAL A 2 -25.69 -12.21 -5.65
C VAL A 2 -24.35 -12.04 -4.94
N SER A 3 -23.28 -12.37 -5.64
CA SER A 3 -21.95 -11.97 -5.20
C SER A 3 -21.75 -10.57 -5.73
N ASP A 4 -21.86 -9.60 -4.83
CA ASP A 4 -21.50 -8.20 -5.00
C ASP A 4 -20.08 -8.14 -5.62
N SER A 5 -20.01 -8.07 -6.95
CA SER A 5 -18.78 -8.25 -7.72
C SER A 5 -18.10 -6.90 -7.91
N GLY A 6 -17.81 -6.27 -6.78
CA GLY A 6 -17.21 -4.95 -6.70
C GLY A 6 -16.36 -4.77 -5.46
N ARG A 7 -15.72 -5.83 -4.95
CA ARG A 7 -14.79 -5.69 -3.83
C ARG A 7 -13.57 -4.92 -4.30
N GLU A 8 -13.53 -3.66 -3.90
CA GLU A 8 -12.32 -2.85 -3.96
C GLU A 8 -11.32 -3.45 -2.97
N ASP A 9 -10.21 -3.95 -3.46
CA ASP A 9 -9.19 -4.55 -2.61
C ASP A 9 -8.32 -3.44 -2.01
N TYR A 10 -8.26 -3.43 -0.67
CA TYR A 10 -7.48 -2.46 0.08
C TYR A 10 -6.25 -3.13 0.66
N VAL A 11 -5.08 -2.77 0.14
CA VAL A 11 -3.79 -3.29 0.61
C VAL A 11 -3.20 -2.32 1.62
N ARG A 12 -2.91 -2.82 2.83
CA ARG A 12 -2.19 -2.06 3.84
C ARG A 12 -0.73 -1.89 3.44
N VAL A 13 -0.25 -0.66 3.54
CA VAL A 13 1.13 -0.28 3.25
C VAL A 13 1.72 0.58 4.36
N PHE A 14 3.03 0.50 4.53
CA PHE A 14 3.80 1.51 5.24
C PHE A 14 4.29 2.55 4.24
N VAL A 15 4.02 3.82 4.53
CA VAL A 15 4.62 4.93 3.82
C VAL A 15 5.81 5.42 4.63
N TYR A 16 6.98 5.46 4.00
CA TYR A 16 8.19 6.03 4.57
C TYR A 16 8.76 7.09 3.63
N LYS A 17 9.44 8.06 4.22
CA LYS A 17 10.16 9.09 3.48
C LYS A 17 11.64 8.71 3.41
N GLU A 18 12.20 8.72 2.21
CA GLU A 18 13.63 8.54 1.97
C GLU A 18 14.12 9.67 1.07
N GLY A 19 14.99 10.53 1.64
CA GLY A 19 15.39 11.78 1.02
C GLY A 19 14.20 12.72 0.80
N GLU A 20 13.94 13.10 -0.45
CA GLU A 20 12.83 13.97 -0.85
C GLU A 20 11.62 13.20 -1.39
N LYS A 21 11.67 11.86 -1.39
CA LYS A 21 10.63 10.99 -1.96
C LYS A 21 9.89 10.20 -0.90
N PHE A 22 8.64 9.86 -1.20
CA PHE A 22 7.82 8.96 -0.40
C PHE A 22 7.70 7.61 -1.11
N TYR A 23 7.81 6.55 -0.33
CA TYR A 23 7.71 5.17 -0.79
C TYR A 23 6.62 4.45 -0.01
N ALA A 24 5.89 3.57 -0.68
CA ALA A 24 4.83 2.76 -0.09
C ALA A 24 5.21 1.29 -0.20
N GLU A 25 5.35 0.61 0.94
CA GLU A 25 5.72 -0.80 1.00
C GLU A 25 4.54 -1.63 1.54
N PRO A 26 4.09 -2.66 0.81
CA PRO A 26 3.01 -3.52 1.27
C PRO A 26 3.38 -4.28 2.53
N ILE A 27 2.44 -4.34 3.47
CA ILE A 27 2.63 -5.08 4.73
C ILE A 27 2.45 -6.58 4.44
N LEU A 28 3.52 -7.21 3.98
CA LEU A 28 3.65 -8.66 3.90
C LEU A 28 4.17 -9.16 5.25
N GLY A 29 3.52 -10.17 5.82
CA GLY A 29 3.79 -10.63 7.19
C GLY A 29 5.28 -10.84 7.47
N LYS A 30 5.80 -10.07 8.43
CA LYS A 30 7.14 -10.14 9.04
C LYS A 30 8.34 -9.81 8.13
N SER A 31 8.68 -8.53 8.03
CA SER A 31 10.09 -8.10 8.01
C SER A 31 10.29 -6.96 8.99
N GLY A 32 10.72 -7.34 10.19
CA GLY A 32 11.09 -6.43 11.28
C GLY A 32 12.47 -5.83 11.05
N LEU A 33 12.56 -4.77 10.25
CA LEU A 33 13.82 -4.02 10.08
C LEU A 33 13.66 -2.53 10.39
N ILE A 34 14.14 -2.18 11.59
CA ILE A 34 14.98 -1.01 11.96
C ILE A 34 14.32 0.38 12.02
N SER A 35 14.64 1.06 13.11
CA SER A 35 13.82 1.93 13.95
C SER A 35 14.28 3.39 13.96
N THR A 36 14.19 4.08 12.82
CA THR A 36 14.45 5.54 12.72
C THR A 36 13.68 6.25 11.60
N MET A 37 12.88 5.53 10.81
CA MET A 37 12.07 6.12 9.73
C MET A 37 10.71 6.57 10.26
N VAL A 38 10.26 7.77 9.87
CA VAL A 38 8.87 8.19 10.07
C VAL A 38 7.99 7.29 9.20
N ARG A 39 7.30 6.33 9.83
CA ARG A 39 6.38 5.40 9.17
C ARG A 39 4.96 5.89 9.38
N ALA A 40 4.27 6.23 8.30
CA ALA A 40 2.82 6.40 8.31
C ALA A 40 2.17 5.11 7.81
N SER A 41 1.04 4.72 8.40
CA SER A 41 0.25 3.60 7.87
C SER A 41 -0.76 4.13 6.87
N GLY A 42 -0.96 3.41 5.77
CA GLY A 42 -1.96 3.80 4.78
C GLY A 42 -2.56 2.61 4.04
N LEU A 43 -3.56 2.90 3.22
CA LEU A 43 -4.15 1.94 2.31
C LEU A 43 -3.93 2.37 0.87
N ILE A 44 -3.58 1.39 0.04
CA ILE A 44 -3.70 1.49 -1.40
C ILE A 44 -5.00 0.82 -1.80
N LYS A 45 -5.75 1.48 -2.67
CA LYS A 45 -6.92 0.91 -3.33
C LYS A 45 -6.45 0.27 -4.64
N ILE A 46 -6.55 -1.04 -4.73
CA ILE A 46 -6.33 -1.77 -5.98
C ILE A 46 -7.70 -1.88 -6.66
N GLY A 47 -7.85 -1.18 -7.78
CA GLY A 47 -9.09 -1.22 -8.56
C GLY A 47 -9.30 -2.60 -9.17
N LEU A 48 -10.57 -2.97 -9.40
CA LEU A 48 -10.98 -4.26 -10.00
C LEU A 48 -10.31 -4.57 -11.35
N ASN A 49 -9.80 -3.56 -12.04
CA ASN A 49 -9.18 -3.68 -13.36
C ASN A 49 -7.64 -3.76 -13.31
N VAL A 50 -7.05 -3.95 -12.13
CA VAL A 50 -5.61 -4.03 -11.93
C VAL A 50 -5.32 -5.27 -11.08
N GLU A 51 -4.74 -6.31 -11.67
CA GLU A 51 -4.34 -7.57 -10.99
C GLU A 51 -3.21 -7.38 -9.97
N GLY A 52 -2.78 -6.14 -9.74
CA GLY A 52 -1.74 -5.77 -8.81
C GLY A 52 -1.14 -4.43 -9.18
N VAL A 53 -0.24 -3.94 -8.34
CA VAL A 53 0.59 -2.78 -8.65
C VAL A 53 2.00 -3.29 -8.86
N GLU A 54 2.57 -3.05 -10.04
CA GLU A 54 3.97 -3.37 -10.30
C GLU A 54 4.90 -2.56 -9.40
N LYS A 55 5.99 -3.17 -8.95
CA LYS A 55 7.00 -2.49 -8.13
C LYS A 55 7.54 -1.27 -8.89
N GLY A 56 7.45 -0.10 -8.26
CA GLY A 56 7.89 1.17 -8.84
C GLY A 56 6.79 1.98 -9.52
N SER A 57 5.58 1.43 -9.64
CA SER A 57 4.42 2.19 -10.09
C SER A 57 3.99 3.24 -9.07
N LYS A 58 3.57 4.40 -9.57
CA LYS A 58 3.00 5.45 -8.72
C LYS A 58 1.60 5.03 -8.27
N VAL A 59 1.39 5.06 -6.96
CA VAL A 59 0.13 4.71 -6.32
C VAL A 59 -0.36 5.85 -5.45
N MET A 60 -1.69 5.93 -5.33
CA MET A 60 -2.32 6.82 -4.37
C MET A 60 -2.50 6.07 -3.06
N VAL A 61 -1.84 6.56 -2.00
CA VAL A 61 -1.97 6.03 -0.65
C VAL A 61 -2.86 6.95 0.16
N LYS A 62 -3.91 6.39 0.75
CA LYS A 62 -4.71 7.06 1.77
C LYS A 62 -4.06 6.82 3.13
N LEU A 63 -3.43 7.85 3.69
CA LEU A 63 -2.87 7.83 5.04
C LEU A 63 -4.00 7.95 6.09
N PHE A 64 -3.74 7.44 7.29
CA PHE A 64 -4.60 7.62 8.47
C PHE A 64 -3.82 8.19 9.65
#